data_AF-A0A355XP59-F1
#
_entry.id   AF-A0A355XP59-F1
#
_cell.length_a   1.000
_cell.length_b   1.000
_cell.length_c   1.000
_cell.angle_alpha   90.00
_cell.angle_beta   90.00
_cell.angle_gamma   90.00
#
_symmetry.space_group_name_H-M   'P 1'
#
loop_
_entity.id
_entity.type
_entity.pdbx_description
1 polymer ?
#
loop_
_entity_poly.entity_id
_entity_poly.type
_entity_poly.pdbx_seq_one_letter_code
_entity_poly.pdbx_strand_id
1 'polypeptide(L)'
;NSEKARNTVKGSVLWQVGDHELKLGGHYEKANIRSYSVSGGRIARYFDSNAPYSEAQDIWTWDADFNDGAGALVVGSDGIADYTQDPGDTYDDDDYNDDGTIDYDDYFADQTFQAFKGAYANNIGYDITGQHHVDSGMNKARTPIIAAFFFQDKFEINDLILNIGLRYDHVDPANKIFNPETGGNQNIIITDAGTLAETVYYTDLDGDGAGDPMEYMYSEPTADDTKGKLHQVDVPVSAQWSPRIGLAFPVTDKTVFHATYGKYLMPVKFDYLYISYARFLSNIEQGNYTRSNNPELLPTKTIDYEIGFKQLVT
;
A
#
# COMPACT_ATOMS: atom_id res chain seq x y z
N ASN A 1 -1.60 5.53 -16.54
CA ASN A 1 -1.38 6.91 -16.04
C ASN A 1 -0.64 6.84 -14.72
N SER A 2 0.32 7.72 -14.45
CA SER A 2 0.89 7.84 -13.09
C SER A 2 1.07 9.31 -12.80
N GLU A 3 0.56 9.74 -11.65
CA GLU A 3 0.66 11.10 -11.15
C GLU A 3 1.41 11.06 -9.83
N LYS A 4 2.51 11.81 -9.77
CA LYS A 4 3.31 11.98 -8.56
C LYS A 4 3.55 13.46 -8.34
N ALA A 5 2.71 14.08 -7.53
CA ALA A 5 2.92 15.45 -7.08
C ALA A 5 3.74 15.43 -5.79
N ARG A 6 4.72 16.34 -5.65
CA ARG A 6 5.54 16.48 -4.44
C ARG A 6 5.67 17.93 -4.05
N ASN A 7 5.32 18.22 -2.80
CA ASN A 7 5.58 19.51 -2.17
C ASN A 7 6.74 19.36 -1.20
N THR A 8 7.84 20.06 -1.47
CA THR A 8 9.06 19.98 -0.68
C THR A 8 9.44 21.34 -0.15
N VAL A 9 9.67 21.43 1.16
CA VAL A 9 10.23 22.60 1.84
C VAL A 9 11.56 22.19 2.49
N LYS A 10 12.61 22.95 2.21
CA LYS A 10 13.93 22.75 2.82
C LYS A 10 14.55 24.09 3.16
N GLY A 11 15.28 24.12 4.27
CA GLY A 11 15.93 25.33 4.73
C GLY A 11 17.04 25.01 5.71
N SER A 12 18.01 25.91 5.79
CA SER A 12 19.05 25.84 6.81
C SER A 12 19.57 27.24 7.13
N VAL A 13 20.01 27.41 8.37
CA VAL A 13 20.73 28.59 8.84
C VAL A 13 22.16 28.15 9.16
N LEU A 14 23.12 28.99 8.78
CA LEU A 14 24.53 28.82 9.10
C LEU A 14 24.98 30.03 9.92
N TRP A 15 25.70 29.78 11.01
CA TRP A 15 26.22 30.80 11.89
C TRP A 15 27.65 30.46 12.28
N GLN A 16 28.51 31.48 12.29
CA GLN A 16 29.90 31.36 12.72
C GLN A 16 30.09 32.11 14.04
N VAL A 17 30.61 31.41 15.05
CA VAL A 17 30.85 31.96 16.40
C VAL A 17 32.21 31.47 16.88
N GLY A 18 33.20 32.37 16.84
CA GLY A 18 34.58 32.01 17.15
C GLY A 18 35.06 30.90 16.22
N ASP A 19 35.49 29.80 16.84
CA ASP A 19 36.05 28.60 16.19
C ASP A 19 34.97 27.59 15.73
N HIS A 20 33.68 27.92 15.92
CA HIS A 20 32.54 27.08 15.55
C HIS A 20 31.82 27.60 14.31
N GLU A 21 31.52 26.70 13.39
CA GLU A 21 30.55 26.89 12.31
C GLU A 21 29.35 25.97 12.59
N LEU A 22 28.26 26.57 13.06
CA LEU A 22 27.01 25.91 13.38
C LEU A 22 26.07 25.94 12.19
N LYS A 23 25.49 24.80 11.84
CA LYS A 23 24.47 24.68 10.80
C LYS A 23 23.28 23.89 11.30
N LEU A 24 22.10 24.51 11.22
CA LEU A 24 20.83 23.89 11.59
C LEU A 24 19.90 23.93 10.40
N GLY A 25 19.10 22.91 10.20
CA GLY A 25 18.16 22.91 9.10
C GLY A 25 17.21 21.74 9.11
N GLY A 26 16.38 21.71 8.08
CA GLY A 26 15.37 20.67 7.94
C GLY A 26 14.89 20.51 6.52
N HIS A 27 14.14 19.43 6.36
CA HIS A 27 13.50 19.00 5.13
C HIS A 27 12.12 18.48 5.49
N TYR A 28 11.11 18.86 4.75
CA TYR A 28 9.77 18.30 4.80
C TYR A 28 9.29 18.07 3.37
N GLU A 29 8.88 16.85 3.07
CA GLU A 29 8.28 16.46 1.81
C GLU A 29 6.97 15.76 2.09
N LYS A 30 5.92 16.18 1.40
CA LYS A 30 4.64 15.47 1.31
C LYS A 30 4.35 15.19 -0.16
N ALA A 31 4.17 13.90 -0.49
CA ALA A 31 3.78 13.49 -1.83
C ALA A 31 2.26 13.25 -1.91
N ASN A 32 1.73 13.28 -3.13
CA ASN A 32 0.45 12.69 -3.49
C ASN A 32 0.70 11.77 -4.68
N ILE A 33 0.41 10.48 -4.50
CA ILE A 33 0.77 9.42 -5.43
C ILE A 33 -0.49 8.74 -5.92
N ARG A 34 -0.68 8.80 -7.25
CA ARG A 34 -1.65 8.02 -8.00
C ARG A 34 -0.95 7.20 -9.10
N SER A 35 -1.47 6.03 -9.35
CA SER A 35 -0.96 5.12 -10.38
C SER A 35 -2.10 4.29 -10.93
N TYR A 36 -2.20 4.25 -12.25
CA TYR A 36 -3.17 3.47 -13.00
C TYR A 36 -2.49 2.66 -14.12
N SER A 37 -2.72 1.36 -14.14
CA SER A 37 -2.35 0.48 -15.26
C SER A 37 -3.30 -0.70 -15.36
N VAL A 38 -3.66 -1.11 -16.58
CA VAL A 38 -4.49 -2.29 -16.83
C VAL A 38 -4.17 -2.88 -18.21
N SER A 39 -4.52 -4.15 -18.44
CA SER A 39 -4.42 -4.78 -19.76
C SER A 39 -5.73 -4.65 -20.54
N GLY A 40 -5.80 -3.68 -21.46
CA GLY A 40 -6.98 -3.49 -22.32
C GLY A 40 -7.36 -4.75 -23.13
N GLY A 41 -6.38 -5.53 -23.59
CA GLY A 41 -6.64 -6.78 -24.30
C GLY A 41 -7.23 -7.89 -23.43
N ARG A 42 -7.00 -7.87 -22.11
CA ARG A 42 -7.66 -8.80 -21.18
C ARG A 42 -9.10 -8.37 -20.90
N ILE A 43 -9.33 -7.07 -20.74
CA ILE A 43 -10.68 -6.51 -20.59
C ILE A 43 -11.54 -6.89 -21.81
N ALA A 44 -11.03 -6.64 -23.02
CA ALA A 44 -11.75 -6.96 -24.25
C ALA A 44 -12.10 -8.46 -24.34
N ARG A 45 -11.18 -9.36 -23.97
CA ARG A 45 -11.46 -10.80 -23.93
C ARG A 45 -12.46 -11.19 -22.85
N TYR A 46 -12.44 -10.51 -21.70
CA TYR A 46 -13.40 -10.79 -20.64
C TYR A 46 -14.82 -10.56 -21.14
N PHE A 47 -15.10 -9.39 -21.73
CA PHE A 47 -16.44 -9.07 -22.24
C PHE A 47 -16.81 -9.83 -23.53
N ASP A 48 -15.83 -10.28 -24.32
CA ASP A 48 -16.07 -11.18 -25.46
C ASP A 48 -16.50 -12.59 -25.01
N SER A 49 -15.93 -13.07 -23.89
CA SER A 49 -16.27 -14.37 -23.30
C SER A 49 -17.46 -14.35 -22.35
N ASN A 50 -17.71 -13.22 -21.69
CA ASN A 50 -18.77 -13.02 -20.70
C ASN A 50 -19.53 -11.75 -21.09
N ALA A 51 -20.36 -11.86 -22.13
CA ALA A 51 -21.17 -10.74 -22.58
C ALA A 51 -22.23 -10.43 -21.49
N PRO A 52 -22.27 -9.21 -20.94
CA PRO A 52 -23.26 -8.86 -19.93
C PRO A 52 -24.66 -8.93 -20.51
N TYR A 53 -25.63 -9.31 -19.67
CA TYR A 53 -27.04 -9.18 -20.01
C TYR A 53 -27.42 -7.73 -20.22
N SER A 54 -28.43 -7.46 -21.05
CA SER A 54 -29.05 -6.13 -21.11
C SER A 54 -30.06 -5.96 -19.98
N GLU A 55 -30.30 -4.73 -19.53
CA GLU A 55 -31.24 -4.38 -18.46
C GLU A 55 -32.62 -5.03 -18.59
N ALA A 56 -33.17 -5.08 -19.81
CA ALA A 56 -34.49 -5.64 -20.09
C ALA A 56 -34.45 -7.06 -20.70
N GLN A 57 -33.32 -7.78 -20.60
CA GLN A 57 -33.22 -9.14 -21.11
C GLN A 57 -34.00 -10.10 -20.22
N ASP A 58 -34.88 -10.90 -20.84
CA ASP A 58 -35.69 -11.94 -20.19
C ASP A 58 -35.81 -13.08 -21.21
N ILE A 59 -34.78 -13.90 -21.27
CA ILE A 59 -34.66 -15.05 -22.18
C ILE A 59 -34.58 -16.36 -21.37
N TRP A 60 -34.08 -16.27 -20.14
CA TRP A 60 -33.78 -17.39 -19.28
C TRP A 60 -34.70 -17.39 -18.06
N THR A 61 -35.00 -18.59 -17.57
CA THR A 61 -35.74 -18.78 -16.32
C THR A 61 -34.99 -19.81 -15.48
N TRP A 62 -34.98 -19.59 -14.17
CA TRP A 62 -34.33 -20.50 -13.23
C TRP A 62 -35.22 -21.72 -12.96
N ASP A 63 -34.79 -22.91 -13.39
CA ASP A 63 -35.42 -24.18 -13.09
C ASP A 63 -34.68 -24.88 -11.94
N ALA A 64 -35.20 -24.73 -10.72
CA ALA A 64 -34.63 -25.33 -9.52
C ALA A 64 -34.68 -26.87 -9.51
N ASP A 65 -35.58 -27.49 -10.28
CA ASP A 65 -35.73 -28.95 -10.34
C ASP A 65 -34.81 -29.60 -11.40
N PHE A 66 -34.10 -28.79 -12.19
CA PHE A 66 -33.21 -29.27 -13.22
C PHE A 66 -32.11 -30.19 -12.66
N ASN A 67 -31.85 -31.30 -13.36
CA ASN A 67 -30.83 -32.30 -13.02
C ASN A 67 -30.86 -32.73 -11.54
N ASP A 68 -32.00 -33.29 -11.11
CA ASP A 68 -32.23 -33.80 -9.75
C ASP A 68 -32.08 -32.72 -8.65
N GLY A 69 -32.54 -31.49 -8.93
CA GLY A 69 -32.50 -30.38 -7.97
C GLY A 69 -31.17 -29.63 -7.95
N ALA A 70 -30.30 -29.83 -8.94
CA ALA A 70 -29.06 -29.08 -9.10
C ALA A 70 -29.32 -27.62 -9.51
N GLY A 71 -30.46 -27.35 -10.16
CA GLY A 71 -30.81 -26.03 -10.67
C GLY A 71 -30.07 -25.69 -11.96
N ALA A 72 -30.76 -25.02 -12.90
CA ALA A 72 -30.11 -24.42 -14.05
C ALA A 72 -30.96 -23.29 -14.65
N LEU A 73 -30.29 -22.33 -15.30
CA LEU A 73 -30.93 -21.45 -16.26
C LEU A 73 -31.34 -22.25 -17.50
N VAL A 74 -32.62 -22.23 -17.82
CA VAL A 74 -33.20 -22.87 -19.01
C VAL A 74 -33.89 -21.83 -19.89
N VAL A 75 -33.99 -22.09 -21.18
CA VAL A 75 -34.66 -21.16 -22.11
C VAL A 75 -36.14 -21.04 -21.74
N GLY A 76 -36.57 -19.83 -21.42
CA GLY A 76 -37.94 -19.51 -21.07
C GLY A 76 -38.00 -18.14 -20.40
N SER A 77 -38.90 -17.26 -20.87
CA SER A 77 -39.11 -15.95 -20.24
C SER A 77 -40.09 -16.06 -19.07
N ASP A 78 -39.79 -15.40 -17.96
CA ASP A 78 -40.61 -15.40 -16.74
C ASP A 78 -40.95 -13.99 -16.20
N GLY A 79 -40.51 -12.94 -16.90
CA GLY A 79 -40.77 -11.55 -16.55
C GLY A 79 -39.82 -10.98 -15.50
N ILE A 80 -38.80 -11.74 -15.11
CA ILE A 80 -37.67 -11.29 -14.30
C ILE A 80 -36.49 -11.01 -15.24
N ALA A 81 -35.64 -10.05 -14.89
CA ALA A 81 -34.49 -9.73 -15.73
C ALA A 81 -33.41 -10.78 -15.53
N ASP A 82 -32.82 -11.28 -16.62
CA ASP A 82 -31.84 -12.38 -16.59
C ASP A 82 -30.64 -12.07 -15.66
N TYR A 83 -30.25 -10.80 -15.55
CA TYR A 83 -29.11 -10.36 -14.73
C TYR A 83 -29.33 -10.52 -13.22
N THR A 84 -30.58 -10.64 -12.76
CA THR A 84 -30.89 -10.89 -11.34
C THR A 84 -31.08 -12.38 -11.04
N GLN A 85 -30.89 -13.25 -12.04
CA GLN A 85 -31.23 -14.67 -11.95
C GLN A 85 -30.06 -15.61 -12.22
N ASP A 86 -28.89 -15.09 -12.61
CA ASP A 86 -27.74 -15.92 -12.97
C ASP A 86 -26.87 -16.24 -11.74
N PRO A 87 -26.97 -17.46 -11.17
CA PRO A 87 -26.13 -17.83 -10.03
C PRO A 87 -24.68 -18.12 -10.42
N GLY A 88 -24.35 -18.06 -11.71
CA GLY A 88 -23.01 -18.29 -12.24
C GLY A 88 -22.12 -17.06 -12.23
N ASP A 89 -22.66 -15.87 -11.96
CA ASP A 89 -21.90 -14.64 -11.83
C ASP A 89 -21.60 -14.31 -10.35
N THR A 90 -21.03 -13.12 -10.13
CA THR A 90 -20.62 -12.63 -8.81
C THR A 90 -21.56 -11.57 -8.25
N TYR A 91 -22.61 -11.21 -8.98
CA TYR A 91 -23.55 -10.18 -8.56
C TYR A 91 -24.58 -10.79 -7.61
N ASP A 92 -24.71 -10.20 -6.42
CA ASP A 92 -25.48 -10.72 -5.29
C ASP A 92 -26.56 -9.75 -4.79
N ASP A 93 -27.07 -8.89 -5.69
CA ASP A 93 -28.07 -7.86 -5.39
C ASP A 93 -27.62 -6.86 -4.30
N ASP A 94 -26.34 -6.49 -4.30
CA ASP A 94 -25.77 -5.44 -3.44
C ASP A 94 -25.55 -4.12 -4.22
N ASP A 95 -25.39 -3.01 -3.47
CA ASP A 95 -25.14 -1.65 -4.00
C ASP A 95 -23.65 -1.48 -4.30
N TYR A 96 -23.23 -1.89 -5.50
CA TYR A 96 -21.82 -1.88 -5.94
C TYR A 96 -21.33 -0.49 -6.34
N ASN A 97 -22.25 0.46 -6.58
CA ASN A 97 -21.92 1.81 -7.01
C ASN A 97 -22.04 2.87 -5.88
N ASP A 98 -22.49 2.46 -4.70
CA ASP A 98 -22.74 3.25 -3.48
C ASP A 98 -23.76 4.41 -3.68
N ASP A 99 -24.74 4.25 -4.56
CA ASP A 99 -25.76 5.29 -4.83
C ASP A 99 -27.05 5.15 -4.01
N GLY A 100 -27.18 4.06 -3.25
CA GLY A 100 -28.30 3.75 -2.38
C GLY A 100 -29.48 3.07 -3.07
N THR A 101 -29.32 2.66 -4.32
CA THR A 101 -30.26 1.82 -5.07
C THR A 101 -29.59 0.51 -5.50
N ILE A 102 -30.41 -0.53 -5.73
CA ILE A 102 -29.93 -1.82 -6.25
C ILE A 102 -30.64 -1.99 -7.59
N ASP A 103 -29.88 -1.81 -8.68
CA ASP A 103 -30.41 -1.89 -10.04
C ASP A 103 -29.39 -2.45 -11.05
N TYR A 104 -29.66 -2.26 -12.34
CA TYR A 104 -28.80 -2.78 -13.40
C TYR A 104 -27.40 -2.15 -13.42
N ASP A 105 -27.27 -0.90 -12.95
CA ASP A 105 -25.97 -0.23 -12.90
C ASP A 105 -25.04 -0.92 -11.87
N ASP A 106 -25.58 -1.53 -10.80
CA ASP A 106 -24.81 -2.33 -9.83
C ASP A 106 -24.31 -3.64 -10.43
N TYR A 107 -25.18 -4.36 -11.14
CA TYR A 107 -24.78 -5.53 -11.92
C TYR A 107 -23.65 -5.18 -12.89
N PHE A 108 -23.80 -4.08 -13.63
CA PHE A 108 -22.78 -3.65 -14.58
C PHE A 108 -21.50 -3.17 -13.88
N ALA A 109 -21.61 -2.62 -12.67
CA ALA A 109 -20.48 -2.23 -11.83
C ALA A 109 -19.68 -3.45 -11.36
N ASP A 110 -20.33 -4.52 -10.90
CA ASP A 110 -19.65 -5.79 -10.56
C ASP A 110 -18.98 -6.40 -11.80
N GLN A 111 -19.69 -6.52 -12.92
CA GLN A 111 -19.12 -7.02 -14.18
C GLN A 111 -17.87 -6.21 -14.60
N THR A 112 -17.94 -4.89 -14.45
CA THR A 112 -16.80 -3.99 -14.70
C THR A 112 -15.66 -4.25 -13.72
N PHE A 113 -15.96 -4.41 -12.42
CA PHE A 113 -14.96 -4.71 -11.42
C PHE A 113 -14.23 -6.03 -11.72
N GLN A 114 -14.98 -7.11 -11.97
CA GLN A 114 -14.40 -8.42 -12.30
C GLN A 114 -13.56 -8.38 -13.59
N ALA A 115 -14.04 -7.69 -14.63
CA ALA A 115 -13.31 -7.54 -15.89
C ALA A 115 -11.95 -6.86 -15.68
N PHE A 116 -11.93 -5.76 -14.94
CA PHE A 116 -10.71 -4.97 -14.72
C PHE A 116 -9.78 -5.62 -13.69
N LYS A 117 -10.33 -6.25 -12.64
CA LYS A 117 -9.59 -7.10 -11.69
C LYS A 117 -8.90 -8.24 -12.45
N GLY A 118 -9.63 -9.03 -13.23
CA GLY A 118 -9.09 -10.10 -14.08
C GLY A 118 -8.08 -9.62 -15.12
N ALA A 119 -8.17 -8.35 -15.54
CA ALA A 119 -7.20 -7.67 -16.40
C ALA A 119 -5.97 -7.10 -15.66
N TYR A 120 -5.84 -7.35 -14.37
CA TYR A 120 -4.78 -6.88 -13.48
C TYR A 120 -4.70 -5.36 -13.39
N ALA A 121 -5.85 -4.70 -13.25
CA ALA A 121 -5.92 -3.28 -12.94
C ALA A 121 -5.13 -2.97 -11.66
N ASN A 122 -4.24 -1.99 -11.74
CA ASN A 122 -3.54 -1.38 -10.61
C ASN A 122 -3.97 0.08 -10.49
N ASN A 123 -4.98 0.38 -9.68
CA ASN A 123 -5.73 1.64 -9.65
C ASN A 123 -5.55 2.43 -8.34
N ILE A 124 -4.31 2.79 -8.01
CA ILE A 124 -4.01 3.59 -6.82
C ILE A 124 -4.43 5.04 -7.07
N GLY A 125 -5.37 5.53 -6.27
CA GLY A 125 -5.96 6.85 -6.39
C GLY A 125 -6.91 6.99 -7.59
N TYR A 126 -7.38 5.89 -8.17
CA TYR A 126 -8.37 5.91 -9.24
C TYR A 126 -9.46 4.89 -8.96
N ASP A 127 -10.63 5.11 -9.55
CA ASP A 127 -11.63 4.07 -9.71
C ASP A 127 -11.08 2.89 -10.52
N ILE A 128 -11.78 1.76 -10.54
CA ILE A 128 -11.28 0.54 -11.18
C ILE A 128 -11.02 0.74 -12.69
N THR A 129 -11.80 1.64 -13.32
CA THR A 129 -11.70 1.98 -14.74
C THR A 129 -10.58 2.98 -15.06
N GLY A 130 -10.03 3.66 -14.06
CA GLY A 130 -8.98 4.66 -14.21
C GLY A 130 -9.44 6.02 -14.73
N GLN A 131 -10.75 6.25 -14.84
CA GLN A 131 -11.32 7.49 -15.36
C GLN A 131 -11.44 8.57 -14.28
N HIS A 132 -11.69 8.18 -13.03
CA HIS A 132 -12.01 9.10 -11.95
C HIS A 132 -11.01 9.01 -10.79
N HIS A 133 -10.72 10.14 -10.17
CA HIS A 133 -9.85 10.20 -8.99
C HIS A 133 -10.60 9.69 -7.75
N VAL A 134 -9.91 8.88 -6.95
CA VAL A 134 -10.42 8.36 -5.67
C VAL A 134 -9.52 8.84 -4.53
N ASP A 135 -10.13 9.45 -3.51
CA ASP A 135 -9.44 10.05 -2.35
C ASP A 135 -9.85 9.45 -1.00
N SER A 136 -10.81 8.52 -1.01
CA SER A 136 -11.31 7.76 0.15
C SER A 136 -11.22 6.24 -0.09
N GLY A 137 -11.51 5.47 0.95
CA GLY A 137 -11.49 4.01 0.89
C GLY A 137 -10.09 3.41 0.71
N MET A 138 -10.08 2.11 0.43
CA MET A 138 -8.88 1.30 0.30
C MET A 138 -7.92 1.80 -0.81
N ASN A 139 -8.46 2.12 -1.99
CA ASN A 139 -7.66 2.49 -3.16
C ASN A 139 -7.33 3.99 -3.25
N LYS A 140 -7.55 4.81 -2.21
CA LYS A 140 -7.23 6.25 -2.24
C LYS A 140 -5.79 6.59 -2.64
N ALA A 141 -5.55 7.82 -3.09
CA ALA A 141 -4.20 8.33 -3.30
C ALA A 141 -3.33 8.16 -2.05
N ARG A 142 -2.06 7.77 -2.23
CA ARG A 142 -1.10 7.61 -1.13
C ARG A 142 -0.39 8.92 -0.87
N THR A 143 -0.31 9.33 0.40
CA THR A 143 0.24 10.64 0.78
C THR A 143 1.42 10.53 1.76
N PRO A 144 2.54 9.90 1.38
CA PRO A 144 3.66 9.71 2.27
C PRO A 144 4.31 11.03 2.67
N ILE A 145 4.90 11.03 3.86
CA ILE A 145 5.61 12.16 4.44
C ILE A 145 7.05 11.75 4.75
N ILE A 146 8.00 12.53 4.27
CA ILE A 146 9.42 12.39 4.62
C ILE A 146 9.89 13.70 5.21
N ALA A 147 10.26 13.66 6.48
CA ALA A 147 10.75 14.83 7.21
C ALA A 147 12.10 14.55 7.85
N ALA A 148 12.91 15.59 7.98
CA ALA A 148 14.16 15.50 8.71
C ALA A 148 14.54 16.84 9.33
N PHE A 149 15.22 16.76 10.46
CA PHE A 149 15.86 17.89 11.12
C PHE A 149 17.33 17.55 11.34
N PHE A 150 18.22 18.52 11.21
CA PHE A 150 19.64 18.31 11.48
C PHE A 150 20.29 19.50 12.17
N PHE A 151 21.30 19.16 12.95
CA PHE A 151 22.26 20.04 13.57
C PHE A 151 23.67 19.57 13.18
N GLN A 152 24.55 20.50 12.85
CA GLN A 152 25.96 20.26 12.57
C GLN A 152 26.78 21.36 13.22
N ASP A 153 27.91 20.97 13.80
CA ASP A 153 28.94 21.86 14.32
C ASP A 153 30.27 21.43 13.70
N LYS A 154 30.94 22.38 13.07
CA LYS A 154 32.33 22.25 12.66
C LYS A 154 33.17 23.14 13.57
N PHE A 155 34.01 22.51 14.37
CA PHE A 155 34.90 23.15 15.32
C PHE A 155 36.34 23.02 14.82
N GLU A 156 37.05 24.14 14.74
CA GLU A 156 38.46 24.19 14.31
C GLU A 156 39.33 24.78 15.42
N ILE A 157 40.28 24.02 15.96
CA ILE A 157 41.22 24.51 16.97
C ILE A 157 42.65 24.13 16.60
N ASN A 158 43.51 25.14 16.42
CA ASN A 158 44.82 24.97 15.82
C ASN A 158 44.69 24.22 14.48
N ASP A 159 45.32 23.06 14.35
CA ASP A 159 45.23 22.23 13.16
C ASP A 159 44.21 21.08 13.26
N LEU A 160 43.47 20.98 14.36
CA LEU A 160 42.42 19.97 14.55
C LEU A 160 41.08 20.49 14.01
N ILE A 161 40.46 19.69 13.15
CA ILE A 161 39.10 19.90 12.67
C ILE A 161 38.21 18.77 13.18
N LEU A 162 37.15 19.14 13.90
CA LEU A 162 36.11 18.22 14.38
C LEU A 162 34.76 18.61 13.75
N ASN A 163 34.09 17.65 13.14
CA ASN A 163 32.74 17.78 12.61
C ASN A 163 31.83 16.87 13.42
N ILE A 164 30.85 17.45 14.12
CA ILE A 164 29.80 16.71 14.82
C ILE A 164 28.48 17.05 14.15
N GLY A 165 27.71 16.03 13.81
CA GLY A 165 26.38 16.17 13.25
C GLY A 165 25.41 15.22 13.91
N LEU A 166 24.18 15.68 14.09
CA LEU A 166 23.05 14.86 14.47
C LEU A 166 21.90 15.17 13.53
N ARG A 167 21.30 14.11 12.98
CA ARG A 167 20.12 14.22 12.14
C ARG A 167 19.02 13.33 12.68
N TYR A 168 17.80 13.84 12.71
CA TYR A 168 16.58 13.06 12.93
C TYR A 168 15.88 12.89 11.59
N ASP A 169 15.58 11.66 11.22
CA ASP A 169 14.77 11.31 10.04
C ASP A 169 13.43 10.74 10.50
N HIS A 170 12.35 11.13 9.80
CA HIS A 170 10.97 10.68 10.00
C HIS A 170 10.38 10.31 8.64
N VAL A 171 9.92 9.07 8.50
CA VAL A 171 9.40 8.50 7.24
C VAL A 171 8.07 7.83 7.54
N ASP A 172 7.00 8.45 7.06
CA ASP A 172 5.65 7.90 7.05
C ASP A 172 5.31 7.47 5.61
N PRO A 173 5.17 6.16 5.34
CA PRO A 173 4.80 5.68 4.02
C PRO A 173 3.31 5.85 3.71
N ALA A 174 2.45 6.28 4.64
CA ALA A 174 1.01 6.46 4.44
C ALA A 174 0.35 5.26 3.73
N ASN A 175 0.59 4.06 4.26
CA ASN A 175 0.12 2.79 3.71
C ASN A 175 -0.42 1.89 4.81
N LYS A 176 -1.05 0.78 4.42
CA LYS A 176 -1.58 -0.23 5.34
C LYS A 176 -0.84 -1.56 5.22
N ILE A 177 -0.83 -2.31 6.32
CA ILE A 177 -0.40 -3.71 6.43
C ILE A 177 -1.53 -4.53 7.04
N PHE A 178 -1.49 -5.85 6.83
CA PHE A 178 -2.43 -6.75 7.49
C PHE A 178 -2.23 -6.71 9.00
N ASN A 179 -3.34 -6.66 9.72
CA ASN A 179 -3.35 -6.53 11.17
C ASN A 179 -2.77 -7.80 11.81
N PRO A 180 -1.65 -7.72 12.56
CA PRO A 180 -1.08 -8.89 13.24
C PRO A 180 -2.05 -9.53 14.23
N GLU A 181 -2.99 -8.77 14.80
CA GLU A 181 -4.03 -9.29 15.70
C GLU A 181 -5.08 -10.14 15.00
N THR A 182 -5.17 -10.07 13.67
CA THR A 182 -6.04 -10.89 12.83
C THR A 182 -5.22 -11.79 11.92
N GLY A 183 -3.99 -12.14 12.32
CA GLY A 183 -3.15 -13.11 11.63
C GLY A 183 -2.16 -12.53 10.61
N GLY A 184 -2.14 -11.21 10.44
CA GLY A 184 -1.20 -10.52 9.56
C GLY A 184 -1.25 -11.03 8.12
N ASN A 185 -0.11 -11.01 7.44
CA ASN A 185 -0.02 -11.43 6.03
C ASN A 185 -0.18 -12.95 5.80
N GLN A 186 -0.41 -13.73 6.84
CA GLN A 186 -0.67 -15.18 6.77
C GLN A 186 -2.16 -15.50 6.79
N ASN A 187 -3.00 -14.52 7.14
CA ASN A 187 -4.44 -14.64 7.15
C ASN A 187 -5.05 -13.49 6.34
N ILE A 188 -5.51 -13.78 5.13
CA ILE A 188 -6.07 -12.78 4.22
C ILE A 188 -7.49 -13.21 3.89
N ILE A 189 -8.46 -12.39 4.31
CA ILE A 189 -9.88 -12.67 4.11
C ILE A 189 -10.41 -11.87 2.92
N ILE A 190 -11.01 -12.59 1.99
CA ILE A 190 -11.66 -12.06 0.79
C ILE A 190 -13.16 -12.29 0.98
N THR A 191 -13.97 -11.27 0.72
CA THR A 191 -15.44 -11.34 0.79
C THR A 191 -15.99 -12.16 -0.38
N ASP A 192 -17.27 -12.54 -0.30
CA ASP A 192 -17.94 -13.26 -1.38
C ASP A 192 -18.01 -12.43 -2.68
N ALA A 193 -18.16 -11.10 -2.57
CA ALA A 193 -18.00 -10.13 -3.66
C ALA A 193 -16.57 -10.06 -4.27
N GLY A 194 -15.63 -10.88 -3.79
CA GLY A 194 -14.26 -10.93 -4.31
C GLY A 194 -13.43 -9.68 -4.01
N THR A 195 -13.77 -8.95 -2.94
CA THR A 195 -13.01 -7.80 -2.43
C THR A 195 -12.26 -8.17 -1.15
N LEU A 196 -11.35 -7.31 -0.69
CA LEU A 196 -10.67 -7.56 0.58
C LEU A 196 -11.60 -7.15 1.73
N ALA A 197 -11.76 -8.02 2.73
CA ALA A 197 -12.54 -7.68 3.92
C ALA A 197 -11.91 -6.47 4.66
N GLU A 198 -12.72 -5.44 4.94
CA GLU A 198 -12.29 -4.31 5.77
C GLU A 198 -12.20 -4.70 7.24
N THR A 199 -13.23 -5.41 7.70
CA THR A 199 -13.37 -5.93 9.06
C THR A 199 -13.46 -7.44 8.99
N VAL A 200 -12.81 -8.13 9.92
CA VAL A 200 -12.87 -9.58 10.07
C VAL A 200 -13.32 -9.95 11.46
N TYR A 201 -13.98 -11.09 11.56
CA TYR A 201 -14.61 -11.62 12.77
C TYR A 201 -14.08 -13.02 13.03
N TYR A 202 -14.00 -13.39 14.31
CA TYR A 202 -13.51 -14.71 14.71
C TYR A 202 -14.63 -15.61 15.21
N THR A 203 -14.43 -16.91 15.13
CA THR A 203 -15.18 -17.92 15.91
C THR A 203 -14.18 -18.58 16.84
N ASP A 204 -14.53 -18.77 18.10
CA ASP A 204 -13.64 -19.39 19.08
C ASP A 204 -13.52 -20.90 18.78
N LEU A 205 -12.41 -21.30 18.14
CA LEU A 205 -12.21 -22.67 17.66
C LEU A 205 -11.60 -23.57 18.73
N ASP A 206 -10.88 -23.01 19.70
CA ASP A 206 -10.21 -23.77 20.76
C ASP A 206 -10.93 -23.74 22.12
N GLY A 207 -11.95 -22.90 22.25
CA GLY A 207 -12.85 -22.80 23.39
C GLY A 207 -12.26 -22.01 24.57
N ASP A 208 -11.25 -21.17 24.35
CA ASP A 208 -10.61 -20.38 25.40
C ASP A 208 -11.36 -19.05 25.73
N GLY A 209 -12.38 -18.72 24.93
CA GLY A 209 -13.21 -17.53 25.07
C GLY A 209 -12.57 -16.25 24.53
N ALA A 210 -11.47 -16.34 23.79
CA ALA A 210 -10.80 -15.24 23.12
C ALA A 210 -10.76 -15.49 21.60
N GLY A 211 -10.43 -14.43 20.85
CA GLY A 211 -10.21 -14.53 19.42
C GLY A 211 -8.73 -14.50 19.13
N ASP A 212 -8.18 -15.64 18.75
CA ASP A 212 -6.80 -15.79 18.34
C ASP A 212 -6.58 -15.27 16.91
N PRO A 213 -5.36 -14.82 16.56
CA PRO A 213 -5.10 -14.20 15.26
C PRO A 213 -5.48 -15.07 14.04
N MET A 214 -5.39 -16.40 14.16
CA MET A 214 -5.72 -17.36 13.10
C MET A 214 -7.19 -17.77 13.10
N GLU A 215 -8.04 -17.21 13.98
CA GLU A 215 -9.46 -17.51 14.05
C GLU A 215 -10.33 -16.46 13.36
N TYR A 216 -9.77 -15.28 13.05
CA TYR A 216 -10.43 -14.20 12.30
C TYR A 216 -10.60 -14.57 10.82
N MET A 217 -11.45 -15.56 10.54
CA MET A 217 -11.65 -16.18 9.22
C MET A 217 -12.88 -15.65 8.48
N TYR A 218 -13.69 -14.80 9.10
CA TYR A 218 -15.01 -14.43 8.59
C TYR A 218 -15.05 -12.94 8.23
N SER A 219 -15.66 -12.61 7.10
CA SER A 219 -15.95 -11.22 6.70
C SER A 219 -17.24 -10.68 7.31
N GLU A 220 -18.07 -11.57 7.89
CA GLU A 220 -19.35 -11.24 8.52
C GLU A 220 -19.35 -11.58 10.02
N PRO A 221 -20.17 -10.88 10.83
CA PRO A 221 -20.32 -11.15 12.25
C PRO A 221 -20.61 -12.62 12.58
N THR A 222 -19.95 -13.13 13.61
CA THR A 222 -20.16 -14.49 14.13
C THR A 222 -20.96 -14.46 15.44
N ALA A 223 -21.28 -15.64 15.97
CA ALA A 223 -21.91 -15.75 17.28
C ALA A 223 -20.98 -15.27 18.43
N ASP A 224 -19.66 -15.43 18.26
CA ASP A 224 -18.66 -15.10 19.27
C ASP A 224 -18.15 -13.66 19.13
N ASP A 225 -18.21 -13.09 17.93
CA ASP A 225 -17.73 -11.74 17.63
C ASP A 225 -18.67 -10.98 16.70
N THR A 226 -19.32 -9.96 17.27
CA THR A 226 -20.18 -9.02 16.53
C THR A 226 -19.51 -7.69 16.22
N LYS A 227 -18.31 -7.44 16.76
CA LYS A 227 -17.60 -6.16 16.61
C LYS A 227 -16.53 -6.24 15.54
N GLY A 228 -15.86 -7.38 15.45
CA GLY A 228 -14.77 -7.60 14.53
C GLY A 228 -13.55 -6.74 14.83
N LYS A 229 -12.55 -6.89 13.99
CA LYS A 229 -11.35 -6.06 13.96
C LYS A 229 -11.05 -5.63 12.52
N LEU A 230 -10.49 -4.44 12.38
CA LEU A 230 -9.96 -4.02 11.08
C LEU A 230 -8.89 -5.01 10.63
N HIS A 231 -9.06 -5.53 9.42
CA HIS A 231 -8.16 -6.50 8.85
C HIS A 231 -6.82 -5.87 8.46
N GLN A 232 -6.78 -4.54 8.35
CA GLN A 232 -5.58 -3.79 8.05
C GLN A 232 -5.41 -2.55 8.93
N VAL A 233 -4.17 -2.30 9.29
CA VAL A 233 -3.74 -1.17 10.12
C VAL A 233 -2.68 -0.34 9.41
N ASP A 234 -2.53 0.91 9.81
CA ASP A 234 -1.53 1.81 9.23
C ASP A 234 -0.11 1.29 9.52
N VAL A 235 0.77 1.42 8.52
CA VAL A 235 2.19 1.08 8.67
C VAL A 235 2.82 1.99 9.73
N PRO A 236 3.56 1.43 10.70
CA PRO A 236 4.28 2.25 11.67
C PRO A 236 5.28 3.20 11.02
N VAL A 237 5.30 4.44 11.49
CA VAL A 237 6.28 5.44 11.08
C VAL A 237 7.69 4.97 11.42
N SER A 238 8.60 5.10 10.46
CA SER A 238 10.02 4.86 10.67
C SER A 238 10.73 6.14 11.07
N ALA A 239 11.38 6.15 12.23
CA ALA A 239 12.19 7.27 12.71
C ALA A 239 13.59 6.83 13.15
N GLN A 240 14.58 7.72 12.97
CA GLN A 240 15.97 7.43 13.36
C GLN A 240 16.74 8.69 13.73
N TRP A 241 17.57 8.58 14.79
CA TRP A 241 18.69 9.48 15.04
C TRP A 241 19.96 8.98 14.36
N SER A 242 20.56 9.85 13.56
CA SER A 242 21.67 9.58 12.65
C SER A 242 22.85 10.49 13.03
N PRO A 243 23.69 10.08 14.01
CA PRO A 243 24.91 10.82 14.35
C PRO A 243 25.94 10.73 13.22
N ARG A 244 26.76 11.76 13.11
CA ARG A 244 27.90 11.86 12.19
C ARG A 244 29.05 12.53 12.92
N ILE A 245 30.21 11.90 12.89
CA ILE A 245 31.41 12.39 13.56
C ILE A 245 32.54 12.31 12.54
N GLY A 246 33.28 13.39 12.36
CA GLY A 246 34.45 13.45 11.51
C GLY A 246 35.57 14.16 12.25
N LEU A 247 36.78 13.61 12.21
CA LEU A 247 37.97 14.18 12.82
C LEU A 247 39.06 14.24 11.76
N ALA A 248 39.76 15.36 11.66
CA ALA A 248 40.95 15.49 10.85
C ALA A 248 42.01 16.34 11.56
N PHE A 249 43.27 15.92 11.48
CA PHE A 249 44.40 16.68 12.02
C PHE A 249 45.68 16.36 11.24
N PRO A 250 46.63 17.30 11.11
CA PRO A 250 47.93 16.99 10.55
C PRO A 250 48.72 16.10 11.51
N VAL A 251 49.26 15.02 10.96
CA VAL A 251 50.27 14.19 11.63
C VAL A 251 51.66 14.82 11.42
N THR A 252 51.87 15.45 10.26
CA THR A 252 53.05 16.24 9.90
C THR A 252 52.64 17.37 8.94
N ASP A 253 53.56 18.29 8.63
CA ASP A 253 53.35 19.36 7.63
C ASP A 253 52.93 18.86 6.23
N LYS A 254 53.16 17.57 5.93
CA LYS A 254 52.82 16.94 4.65
C LYS A 254 51.77 15.83 4.77
N THR A 255 51.35 15.46 5.97
CA THR A 255 50.47 14.31 6.19
C THR A 255 49.28 14.69 7.06
N VAL A 256 48.06 14.50 6.55
CA VAL A 256 46.81 14.71 7.29
C VAL A 256 46.13 13.38 7.53
N PHE A 257 45.78 13.10 8.78
CA PHE A 257 44.91 11.99 9.14
C PHE A 257 43.45 12.44 9.08
N HIS A 258 42.55 11.54 8.65
CA HIS A 258 41.12 11.72 8.79
C HIS A 258 40.45 10.42 9.24
N ALA A 259 39.42 10.56 10.08
CA ALA A 259 38.53 9.49 10.45
C ALA A 259 37.08 9.98 10.45
N THR A 260 36.15 9.16 9.99
CA THR A 260 34.72 9.45 10.02
C THR A 260 33.91 8.26 10.51
N TYR A 261 32.76 8.58 11.10
CA TYR A 261 31.74 7.66 11.52
C TYR A 261 30.38 8.28 11.20
N GLY A 262 29.45 7.49 10.67
CA GLY A 262 28.09 7.97 10.41
C GLY A 262 27.05 6.86 10.42
N LYS A 263 25.85 7.21 10.90
CA LYS A 263 24.64 6.43 10.62
C LYS A 263 23.78 7.13 9.57
N TYR A 264 23.16 6.34 8.69
CA TYR A 264 22.31 6.83 7.61
C TYR A 264 21.01 6.05 7.56
N LEU A 265 19.94 6.71 7.15
CA LEU A 265 18.66 6.11 6.84
C LEU A 265 18.27 6.53 5.42
N MET A 266 17.90 5.56 4.59
CA MET A 266 17.39 5.80 3.24
C MET A 266 15.95 5.28 3.14
N PRO A 267 14.97 6.14 2.85
CA PRO A 267 13.59 5.71 2.68
C PRO A 267 13.46 4.74 1.50
N VAL A 268 12.51 3.81 1.60
CA VAL A 268 12.18 2.90 0.51
C VAL A 268 11.55 3.69 -0.64
N LYS A 269 11.89 3.34 -1.88
CA LYS A 269 11.20 3.93 -3.03
C LYS A 269 9.73 3.53 -2.99
N PHE A 270 8.85 4.52 -3.12
CA PHE A 270 7.40 4.36 -3.15
C PHE A 270 6.90 3.29 -4.12
N ASP A 271 7.59 3.11 -5.25
CA ASP A 271 7.28 2.08 -6.25
C ASP A 271 7.45 0.64 -5.76
N TYR A 272 8.00 0.41 -4.56
CA TYR A 272 8.07 -0.90 -3.93
C TYR A 272 7.03 -1.09 -2.83
N LEU A 273 6.35 -0.03 -2.40
CA LEU A 273 5.45 -0.05 -1.25
C LEU A 273 3.97 -0.18 -1.65
N TYR A 274 3.57 0.42 -2.76
CA TYR A 274 2.17 0.58 -3.09
C TYR A 274 1.69 -0.35 -4.20
N ILE A 275 0.55 -0.98 -3.95
CA ILE A 275 -0.24 -1.80 -4.88
C ILE A 275 -1.71 -1.53 -4.57
N SER A 276 -2.57 -1.44 -5.59
CA SER A 276 -4.01 -1.38 -5.38
C SER A 276 -4.56 -2.74 -4.94
N TYR A 277 -5.71 -2.75 -4.28
CA TYR A 277 -6.32 -3.98 -3.80
C TYR A 277 -6.79 -4.91 -4.92
N ALA A 278 -7.36 -4.38 -6.00
CA ALA A 278 -7.73 -5.18 -7.16
C ALA A 278 -6.53 -5.95 -7.74
N ARG A 279 -5.38 -5.26 -7.93
CA ARG A 279 -4.11 -5.87 -8.35
C ARG A 279 -3.60 -6.93 -7.37
N PHE A 280 -3.72 -6.66 -6.07
CA PHE A 280 -3.27 -7.56 -5.01
C PHE A 280 -4.10 -8.84 -4.95
N LEU A 281 -5.44 -8.74 -4.98
CA LEU A 281 -6.34 -9.88 -4.99
C LEU A 281 -6.11 -10.75 -6.24
N SER A 282 -5.99 -10.12 -7.40
CA SER A 282 -5.67 -10.82 -8.66
C SER A 282 -4.33 -11.58 -8.61
N ASN A 283 -3.37 -11.08 -7.82
CA ASN A 283 -2.08 -11.73 -7.63
C ASN A 283 -2.17 -12.98 -6.75
N ILE A 284 -3.09 -13.00 -5.78
CA ILE A 284 -3.29 -14.11 -4.83
C ILE A 284 -4.16 -15.20 -5.46
N GLU A 285 -5.28 -14.83 -6.09
CA GLU A 285 -6.27 -15.78 -6.60
C GLU A 285 -5.76 -16.63 -7.78
N GLN A 286 -4.97 -16.04 -8.69
CA GLN A 286 -4.61 -16.71 -9.95
C GLN A 286 -3.43 -17.69 -9.85
N GLY A 287 -2.86 -17.92 -8.66
CA GLY A 287 -1.87 -18.98 -8.38
C GLY A 287 -0.52 -18.90 -9.12
N ASN A 288 -0.34 -17.95 -10.04
CA ASN A 288 0.92 -17.72 -10.76
C ASN A 288 1.93 -16.97 -9.88
N TYR A 289 3.24 -17.20 -10.11
CA TYR A 289 4.31 -16.44 -9.44
C TYR A 289 4.22 -14.97 -9.82
N THR A 290 3.56 -14.19 -8.97
CA THR A 290 3.40 -12.75 -9.14
C THR A 290 4.36 -12.04 -8.19
N ARG A 291 4.95 -10.94 -8.66
CA ARG A 291 5.70 -10.03 -7.79
C ARG A 291 4.74 -8.95 -7.33
N SER A 292 4.47 -8.90 -6.03
CA SER A 292 3.69 -7.85 -5.39
C SER A 292 4.60 -6.85 -4.70
N ASN A 293 4.17 -5.60 -4.68
CA ASN A 293 4.75 -4.58 -3.81
C ASN A 293 4.57 -5.00 -2.34
N ASN A 294 5.52 -4.65 -1.50
CA ASN A 294 5.48 -5.00 -0.09
C ASN A 294 5.39 -3.71 0.76
N PRO A 295 4.23 -3.44 1.39
CA PRO A 295 4.04 -2.28 2.24
C PRO A 295 4.88 -2.33 3.54
N GLU A 296 5.37 -3.51 3.95
CA GLU A 296 6.17 -3.72 5.17
C GLU A 296 7.66 -3.41 4.99
N LEU A 297 8.10 -3.01 3.78
CA LEU A 297 9.52 -2.72 3.55
C LEU A 297 9.99 -1.54 4.41
N LEU A 298 10.98 -1.81 5.25
CA LEU A 298 11.59 -0.80 6.13
C LEU A 298 12.69 -0.02 5.40
N PRO A 299 12.92 1.26 5.79
CA PRO A 299 14.06 2.03 5.32
C PRO A 299 15.40 1.30 5.55
N THR A 300 16.32 1.44 4.59
CA THR A 300 17.67 0.89 4.74
C THR A 300 18.46 1.73 5.75
N LYS A 301 19.08 1.06 6.72
CA LYS A 301 19.94 1.67 7.74
C LYS A 301 21.39 1.26 7.48
N THR A 302 22.28 2.25 7.39
CA THR A 302 23.71 2.03 7.11
C THR A 302 24.55 2.63 8.23
N ILE A 303 25.60 1.93 8.64
CA ILE A 303 26.62 2.43 9.55
C ILE A 303 27.95 2.37 8.82
N ASP A 304 28.57 3.53 8.61
CA ASP A 304 29.84 3.64 7.90
C ASP A 304 30.95 4.16 8.81
N TYR A 305 32.16 3.68 8.54
CA TYR A 305 33.40 4.09 9.18
C TYR A 305 34.45 4.29 8.10
N GLU A 306 35.21 5.38 8.17
CA GLU A 306 36.33 5.63 7.26
C GLU A 306 37.55 6.06 8.07
N ILE A 307 38.72 5.57 7.70
CA ILE A 307 40.01 6.01 8.25
C ILE A 307 40.97 6.15 7.08
N GLY A 308 41.68 7.27 7.01
CA GLY A 308 42.62 7.52 5.92
C GLY A 308 43.68 8.56 6.24
N PHE A 309 44.66 8.63 5.34
CA PHE A 309 45.75 9.60 5.36
C PHE A 309 45.85 10.26 3.99
N LYS A 310 46.07 11.57 3.97
CA LYS A 310 46.45 12.32 2.76
C LYS A 310 47.89 12.77 2.92
N GLN A 311 48.74 12.42 1.97
CA GLN A 311 50.16 12.77 1.98
C GLN A 311 50.52 13.61 0.75
N LEU A 312 51.12 14.77 0.97
CA LEU A 312 51.75 15.55 -0.07
C LEU A 312 53.09 14.90 -0.46
N VAL A 313 53.18 14.41 -1.69
CA VAL A 313 54.41 13.84 -2.25
C VAL A 313 55.01 14.83 -3.23
N THR A 314 56.28 15.15 -3.03
CA THR A 314 57.09 16.07 -3.84
C THR A 314 58.30 15.33 -4.36
#